data_AF-A0A528H1K2-F1
#
_entry.id   AF-A0A528H1K2-F1
#
_cell.length_a   1.000
_cell.length_b   1.000
_cell.length_c   1.000
_cell.angle_alpha   90.00
_cell.angle_beta   90.00
_cell.angle_gamma   90.00
#
_symmetry.space_group_name_H-M   'P 1'
#
loop_
_entity.id
_entity.type
_entity.pdbx_description
1 polymer ?
#
loop_
_entity_poly.entity_id
_entity_poly.type
_entity_poly.pdbx_seq_one_letter_code
_entity_poly.pdbx_strand_id
1 'polypeptide(L)'
;DSVIEDIAASPSQSRKIFADGTWRDAGIFRREVLKPGYKVAGPALVIEPNQTIVVEPGWQAGITAKNHVLLRRIEKKRRQAALGTEADPVMLEVFNNLFMSIAEQMGVTLQNTAYSVNIKERLDFSCAVFDRNGALVANAPHMPVHLGSMD
;
A
#
# COMPACT_ATOMS: atom_id res chain seq x y z
N ASP A 1 10.82 -13.52 -17.11
CA ASP A 1 10.18 -12.22 -17.38
C ASP A 1 9.88 -12.07 -18.86
N SER A 2 8.60 -12.17 -19.23
CA SER A 2 8.16 -11.80 -20.58
C SER A 2 8.17 -10.27 -20.67
N VAL A 3 9.02 -9.73 -21.54
CA VAL A 3 9.07 -8.30 -21.85
C VAL A 3 7.75 -7.95 -22.55
N ILE A 4 6.94 -7.09 -21.94
CA ILE A 4 5.70 -6.60 -22.53
C ILE A 4 5.90 -5.12 -22.85
N GLU A 5 5.49 -4.71 -24.05
CA GLU A 5 5.53 -3.32 -24.46
C GLU A 5 4.60 -2.46 -23.59
N ASP A 6 5.08 -1.26 -23.29
CA ASP A 6 4.35 -0.29 -22.49
C ASP A 6 3.29 0.41 -23.34
N ILE A 7 2.02 0.21 -22.99
CA ILE A 7 0.87 0.78 -23.72
C ILE A 7 0.18 1.81 -22.82
N ALA A 8 0.07 3.06 -23.27
CA ALA A 8 -0.72 4.05 -22.55
C ALA A 8 -2.22 3.71 -22.63
N ALA A 9 -2.89 3.62 -21.48
CA ALA A 9 -4.32 3.36 -21.42
C ALA A 9 -5.14 4.63 -21.67
N SER A 10 -6.28 4.50 -22.34
CA SER A 10 -7.27 5.58 -22.50
C SER A 10 -8.35 5.49 -21.43
N PRO A 11 -8.73 6.60 -20.77
CA PRO A 11 -9.78 6.60 -19.75
C PRO A 11 -11.16 6.43 -20.38
N SER A 12 -12.08 5.77 -19.68
CA SER A 12 -13.48 5.67 -20.10
C SER A 12 -14.26 6.94 -19.81
N GLN A 13 -13.92 7.62 -18.71
CA GLN A 13 -14.51 8.88 -18.26
C GLN A 13 -13.48 9.70 -17.49
N SER A 14 -13.78 10.97 -17.21
CA SER A 14 -13.02 11.79 -16.27
C SER A 14 -13.92 12.29 -15.14
N ARG A 15 -13.37 12.40 -13.93
CA ARG A 15 -14.03 12.98 -12.76
C ARG A 15 -13.05 13.81 -11.95
N LYS A 16 -13.57 14.86 -11.29
CA LYS A 16 -12.78 15.63 -10.34
C LYS A 16 -12.54 14.83 -9.07
N ILE A 17 -11.28 14.72 -8.65
CA ILE A 17 -10.86 14.22 -7.35
C ILE A 17 -10.08 15.31 -6.61
N PHE A 18 -10.06 15.25 -5.30
CA PHE A 18 -9.23 16.16 -4.49
C PHE A 18 -7.91 15.44 -4.14
N ALA A 19 -6.78 15.97 -4.62
CA ALA A 19 -5.45 15.40 -4.40
C ALA A 19 -4.39 16.52 -4.33
N ASP A 20 -3.39 16.36 -3.46
CA ASP A 20 -2.37 17.38 -3.19
C ASP A 20 -2.97 18.78 -2.92
N GLY A 21 -4.02 18.84 -2.09
CA GLY A 21 -4.66 20.09 -1.67
C GLY A 21 -5.44 20.83 -2.76
N THR A 22 -5.64 20.24 -3.94
CA THR A 22 -6.32 20.87 -5.08
C THR A 22 -7.26 19.89 -5.78
N TRP A 23 -8.32 20.41 -6.41
CA TRP A 23 -9.18 19.61 -7.29
C TRP A 23 -8.46 19.35 -8.61
N ARG A 24 -8.43 18.10 -9.06
CA ARG A 24 -7.79 17.66 -10.30
C ARG A 24 -8.71 16.72 -11.08
N ASP A 25 -8.68 16.81 -12.41
CA ASP A 25 -9.36 15.85 -13.27
C ASP A 25 -8.60 14.52 -13.27
N ALA A 26 -9.30 13.44 -12.94
CA ALA A 26 -8.76 12.10 -12.90
C ALA A 26 -9.46 11.20 -13.92
N GLY A 27 -8.65 10.49 -14.72
CA GLY A 27 -9.15 9.48 -15.63
C GLY A 27 -9.70 8.27 -14.88
N ILE A 28 -10.88 7.79 -15.28
CA ILE A 28 -11.48 6.56 -14.77
C ILE A 28 -11.16 5.43 -15.73
N PHE A 29 -10.62 4.35 -15.19
CA PHE A 29 -10.26 3.14 -15.92
C PHE A 29 -10.97 1.95 -15.29
N ARG A 30 -11.60 1.11 -16.11
CA ARG A 30 -12.14 -0.17 -15.65
C ARG A 30 -11.02 -1.20 -15.68
N ARG A 31 -10.74 -1.85 -14.56
CA ARG A 31 -9.64 -2.82 -14.46
C ARG A 31 -9.76 -3.95 -15.47
N GLU A 32 -10.97 -4.41 -15.73
CA GLU A 32 -11.34 -5.47 -16.69
C GLU A 32 -10.84 -5.23 -18.12
N VAL A 33 -10.67 -3.97 -18.56
CA VAL A 33 -10.18 -3.66 -19.92
C VAL A 33 -8.67 -3.41 -19.99
N LEU A 34 -7.99 -3.34 -18.83
CA LEU A 34 -6.54 -3.13 -18.77
C LEU A 34 -5.79 -4.45 -18.94
N LYS A 35 -5.10 -4.60 -20.06
CA LYS A 35 -4.30 -5.79 -20.38
C LYS A 35 -2.86 -5.65 -19.88
N PRO A 36 -2.12 -6.75 -19.71
CA PRO A 36 -0.68 -6.69 -19.46
C PRO A 36 0.04 -5.73 -20.42
N GLY A 37 0.94 -4.91 -19.90
CA GLY A 37 1.62 -3.83 -20.62
C GLY A 37 0.95 -2.46 -20.46
N TYR A 38 -0.32 -2.40 -20.07
CA TYR A 38 -1.02 -1.13 -19.93
C TYR A 38 -0.46 -0.30 -18.77
N LYS A 39 -0.32 1.00 -19.00
CA LYS A 39 0.09 2.00 -18.02
C LYS A 39 -0.94 3.11 -17.89
N VAL A 40 -1.20 3.50 -16.64
CA VAL A 40 -2.12 4.57 -16.24
C VAL A 40 -1.33 5.56 -15.39
N ALA A 41 -1.11 6.76 -15.90
CA ALA A 41 -0.52 7.85 -15.13
C ALA A 41 -1.59 8.52 -14.25
N GLY A 42 -1.22 8.84 -13.00
CA GLY A 42 -2.08 9.60 -12.10
C GLY A 42 -2.15 11.09 -12.47
N PRO A 43 -3.16 11.85 -12.02
CA PRO A 43 -4.29 11.40 -11.19
C PRO A 43 -5.27 10.50 -11.95
N ALA A 44 -5.59 9.33 -11.39
CA ALA A 44 -6.51 8.38 -12.00
C ALA A 44 -7.20 7.48 -10.97
N LEU A 45 -8.35 6.92 -11.35
CA LEU A 45 -9.08 5.89 -10.62
C LEU A 45 -9.11 4.62 -11.46
N VAL A 46 -8.58 3.52 -10.93
CA VAL A 46 -8.74 2.18 -11.52
C VAL A 46 -9.82 1.46 -10.72
N ILE A 47 -10.98 1.25 -11.33
CA ILE A 47 -12.15 0.66 -10.68
C ILE A 47 -12.21 -0.84 -11.00
N GLU A 48 -12.28 -1.65 -9.95
CA GLU A 48 -12.51 -3.09 -9.99
C GLU A 48 -13.90 -3.41 -9.40
N PRO A 49 -14.43 -4.64 -9.56
CA PRO A 49 -15.72 -5.01 -9.00
C PRO A 49 -15.82 -4.86 -7.47
N ASN A 50 -14.71 -5.03 -6.76
CA ASN A 50 -14.64 -5.08 -5.29
C ASN A 50 -13.70 -4.03 -4.67
N GLN A 51 -12.99 -3.22 -5.47
CA GLN A 51 -12.06 -2.21 -4.98
C GLN A 51 -11.88 -1.06 -5.97
N THR A 52 -11.38 0.08 -5.50
CA THR A 52 -10.98 1.21 -6.34
C THR A 52 -9.57 1.62 -5.96
N ILE A 53 -8.66 1.58 -6.93
CA ILE A 53 -7.27 1.99 -6.75
C ILE A 53 -7.15 3.45 -7.19
N VAL A 54 -6.71 4.32 -6.28
CA VAL A 54 -6.39 5.71 -6.57
C VAL A 54 -4.92 5.80 -6.99
N VAL A 55 -4.67 6.24 -8.22
CA VAL A 55 -3.31 6.55 -8.70
C VAL A 55 -3.11 8.04 -8.51
N GLU A 56 -2.36 8.42 -7.48
CA GLU A 56 -2.09 9.82 -7.14
C GLU A 56 -1.24 10.54 -8.20
N PRO A 57 -1.25 11.88 -8.24
CA PRO A 57 -0.30 12.66 -9.06
C PRO A 57 1.15 12.20 -8.84
N GLY A 58 1.89 12.06 -9.94
CA GLY A 58 3.29 11.61 -9.92
C GLY A 58 3.49 10.11 -9.68
N TRP A 59 2.41 9.33 -9.59
CA TRP A 59 2.43 7.87 -9.63
C TRP A 59 1.93 7.33 -10.98
N GLN A 60 2.31 6.09 -11.28
CA GLN A 60 1.85 5.34 -12.43
C GLN A 60 1.46 3.93 -11.98
N ALA A 61 0.28 3.47 -12.40
CA ALA A 61 -0.10 2.07 -12.33
C ALA A 61 0.31 1.38 -13.63
N GLY A 62 0.92 0.19 -13.54
CA GLY A 62 1.21 -0.66 -14.69
C GLY A 62 0.63 -2.07 -14.48
N ILE A 63 0.10 -2.67 -15.54
CA ILE A 63 -0.35 -4.07 -15.51
C ILE A 63 0.82 -4.96 -15.90
N THR A 64 1.29 -5.77 -14.96
CA THR A 64 2.40 -6.70 -15.18
C THR A 64 2.00 -7.89 -16.06
N ALA A 65 2.97 -8.68 -16.51
CA ALA A 65 2.73 -9.93 -17.24
C ALA A 65 1.85 -10.93 -16.48
N LYS A 66 1.94 -10.94 -15.14
CA LYS A 66 1.09 -11.77 -14.26
C LYS A 66 -0.26 -11.13 -13.94
N ASN A 67 -0.62 -10.06 -14.64
CA ASN A 67 -1.86 -9.30 -14.46
C ASN A 67 -1.98 -8.60 -13.09
N HIS A 68 -0.88 -8.42 -12.36
CA HIS A 68 -0.87 -7.59 -11.14
C HIS A 68 -0.87 -6.10 -11.50
N VAL A 69 -1.54 -5.29 -10.68
CA VAL A 69 -1.40 -3.83 -10.71
C VAL A 69 -0.16 -3.45 -9.91
N LEU A 70 0.83 -2.86 -10.58
CA LEU A 70 2.06 -2.38 -9.96
C LEU A 70 2.06 -0.86 -9.93
N LEU A 71 2.05 -0.27 -8.73
CA LEU A 71 2.19 1.16 -8.55
C LEU A 71 3.68 1.52 -8.46
N ARG A 72 4.10 2.44 -9.32
CA ARG A 72 5.44 3.03 -9.30
C ARG A 72 5.34 4.54 -9.24
N ARG A 73 6.10 5.15 -8.34
CA ARG A 73 6.27 6.59 -8.33
C ARG A 73 7.22 6.98 -9.48
N ILE A 74 6.73 7.82 -10.39
CA ILE A 74 7.46 8.29 -11.57
C ILE A 74 7.97 9.72 -11.41
N GLU A 75 7.38 10.49 -10.49
CA GLU A 75 7.85 11.83 -10.11
C GLU A 75 8.41 11.83 -8.70
N LYS A 76 9.56 12.51 -8.51
CA LYS A 76 10.12 12.74 -7.17
C LYS A 76 9.10 13.53 -6.36
N LYS A 77 8.68 13.00 -5.20
CA LYS A 77 7.86 13.76 -4.25
C LYS A 77 8.65 15.02 -3.91
N ARG A 78 8.08 16.20 -4.17
CA ARG A 78 8.66 17.45 -3.67
C ARG A 78 8.62 17.31 -2.15
N ARG A 79 9.76 16.98 -1.54
CA ARG A 79 9.96 17.22 -0.12
C ARG A 79 9.73 18.73 0.00
N GLN A 80 8.57 19.15 0.51
CA GLN A 80 8.59 20.32 1.36
C GLN A 80 9.74 20.06 2.30
N ALA A 81 10.74 20.95 2.29
CA ALA A 81 11.92 20.81 3.13
C ALA A 81 11.41 20.26 4.46
N ALA A 82 11.84 19.03 4.81
CA ALA A 82 11.39 18.43 6.04
C ALA A 82 11.59 19.52 7.09
N LEU A 83 10.52 19.89 7.80
CA LEU A 83 10.65 20.69 8.99
C LEU A 83 11.64 19.90 9.86
N GLY A 84 12.91 20.31 9.82
CA GLY A 84 14.01 19.54 10.35
C GLY A 84 14.31 18.25 9.58
N THR A 85 15.59 18.04 9.30
CA THR A 85 16.18 16.69 9.40
C THR A 85 16.22 16.18 10.85
N GLU A 86 15.73 16.98 11.80
CA GLU A 86 15.38 16.56 13.15
C GLU A 86 14.03 15.87 13.10
N ALA A 87 13.97 14.64 13.59
CA ALA A 87 12.75 13.87 13.59
C ALA A 87 11.68 14.60 14.42
N ASP A 88 10.68 15.17 13.75
CA ASP A 88 9.54 15.83 14.39
C ASP A 88 8.88 14.81 15.35
N PRO A 89 8.93 15.05 16.68
CA PRO A 89 8.45 14.10 17.67
C PRO A 89 6.96 13.79 17.50
N VAL A 90 6.18 14.73 16.95
CA VAL A 90 4.76 14.50 16.65
C VAL A 90 4.62 13.51 15.50
N MET A 91 5.37 13.71 14.42
CA MET A 91 5.33 12.80 13.26
C MET A 91 5.89 11.42 13.60
N LEU A 92 6.95 11.34 14.41
CA LEU A 92 7.48 10.07 14.91
C LEU A 92 6.40 9.31 15.69
N GLU A 93 5.70 9.99 16.59
CA GLU A 93 4.64 9.37 17.38
C GLU A 93 3.47 8.92 16.49
N VAL A 94 3.06 9.73 15.51
CA VAL A 94 2.02 9.36 14.54
C VAL A 94 2.43 8.12 13.74
N PHE A 95 3.66 8.07 13.22
CA PHE A 95 4.13 6.91 12.48
C PHE A 95 4.23 5.66 13.35
N ASN A 96 4.72 5.80 14.59
CA ASN A 96 4.79 4.70 15.54
C ASN A 96 3.39 4.10 15.78
N ASN A 97 2.40 4.94 16.08
CA ASN A 97 1.02 4.51 16.28
C ASN A 97 0.42 3.86 15.02
N LEU A 98 0.70 4.39 13.83
CA LEU A 98 0.21 3.80 12.58
C LEU A 98 0.79 2.40 12.32
N PHE A 99 2.10 2.21 12.50
CA PHE A 99 2.72 0.90 12.30
C PHE A 99 2.28 -0.12 13.34
N MET A 100 2.15 0.29 14.61
CA MET A 100 1.58 -0.56 15.66
C MET A 100 0.15 -0.97 15.33
N SER A 101 -0.70 -0.01 14.90
CA SER A 101 -2.09 -0.28 14.54
C SER A 101 -2.21 -1.32 13.42
N ILE A 102 -1.33 -1.28 12.41
CA ILE A 102 -1.30 -2.29 11.34
C ILE A 102 -1.04 -3.68 11.93
N ALA A 103 -0.01 -3.82 12.76
CA ALA A 103 0.35 -5.10 13.36
C ALA A 103 -0.77 -5.64 14.26
N GLU A 104 -1.43 -4.77 15.03
CA GLU A 104 -2.58 -5.13 15.87
C GLU A 104 -3.78 -5.59 15.05
N GLN A 105 -4.16 -4.84 14.00
CA GLN A 105 -5.28 -5.22 13.13
C GLN A 105 -5.03 -6.55 12.42
N MET A 106 -3.78 -6.81 12.01
CA MET A 106 -3.38 -8.13 11.50
C MET A 106 -3.63 -9.23 12.54
N GLY A 107 -3.25 -9.00 13.79
CA GLY A 107 -3.43 -9.97 14.87
C GLY A 107 -4.90 -10.26 15.17
N VAL A 108 -5.73 -9.22 15.30
CA VAL A 108 -7.17 -9.35 15.50
C VAL A 108 -7.83 -10.10 14.34
N THR A 109 -7.46 -9.78 13.11
CA THR A 109 -8.00 -10.44 11.91
C THR A 109 -7.62 -11.93 11.89
N LEU A 110 -6.37 -12.25 12.19
CA LEU A 110 -5.88 -13.63 12.24
C LEU A 110 -6.59 -14.42 13.34
N GLN A 111 -6.71 -13.86 14.54
CA GLN A 111 -7.41 -14.49 15.66
C GLN A 111 -8.88 -14.79 15.31
N ASN A 112 -9.59 -13.82 14.74
CA ASN A 112 -11.02 -13.95 14.42
C ASN A 112 -11.31 -14.95 13.31
N THR A 113 -10.35 -15.20 12.43
CA THR A 113 -10.50 -16.12 11.29
C THR A 113 -9.87 -17.49 11.53
N ALA A 114 -9.15 -17.68 12.64
CA ALA A 114 -8.48 -18.93 12.95
C ALA A 114 -9.44 -20.03 13.41
N TYR A 115 -9.29 -21.22 12.82
CA TYR A 115 -9.92 -22.46 13.31
C TYR A 115 -9.10 -23.15 14.42
N SER A 116 -7.80 -22.83 14.54
CA SER A 116 -6.90 -23.42 15.53
C SER A 116 -7.13 -22.82 16.91
N VAL A 117 -7.37 -23.66 17.91
CA VAL A 117 -7.50 -23.26 19.32
C VAL A 117 -6.22 -22.60 19.84
N ASN A 118 -5.04 -23.04 19.35
CA ASN A 118 -3.77 -22.42 19.74
C ASN A 118 -3.66 -20.97 19.25
N ILE A 119 -4.21 -20.66 18.07
CA ILE A 119 -4.20 -19.30 17.52
C ILE A 119 -5.34 -18.47 18.11
N LYS A 120 -6.55 -19.04 18.19
CA LYS A 120 -7.77 -18.32 18.58
C LYS A 120 -7.86 -18.01 20.07
N GLU A 121 -7.50 -18.99 20.91
CA GLU A 121 -7.69 -18.92 22.36
C GLU A 121 -6.37 -18.75 23.11
N ARG A 122 -5.29 -19.40 22.64
CA ARG A 122 -3.96 -19.29 23.27
C ARG A 122 -3.09 -18.16 22.71
N LEU A 123 -3.55 -17.49 21.64
CA LEU A 123 -2.85 -16.40 20.96
C LEU A 123 -1.41 -16.75 20.56
N ASP A 124 -1.18 -18.00 20.16
CA ASP A 124 0.13 -18.50 19.76
C ASP A 124 0.48 -18.12 18.32
N PHE A 125 0.68 -16.82 18.12
CA PHE A 125 1.08 -16.21 16.86
C PHE A 125 1.74 -14.84 17.10
N SER A 126 2.47 -14.36 16.10
CA SER A 126 3.03 -13.02 16.11
C SER A 126 2.70 -12.32 14.79
N CYS A 127 2.33 -11.04 14.85
CA CYS A 127 2.17 -10.19 13.68
C CYS A 127 3.16 -9.04 13.79
N ALA A 128 3.91 -8.79 12.72
CA ALA A 128 4.94 -7.77 12.70
C ALA A 128 5.09 -7.13 11.32
N VAL A 129 5.63 -5.92 11.33
CA VAL A 129 5.99 -5.13 10.15
C VAL A 129 7.50 -5.01 10.11
N PHE A 130 8.10 -5.27 8.96
CA PHE A 130 9.55 -5.19 8.74
C PHE A 130 9.88 -4.17 7.66
N ASP A 131 11.06 -3.56 7.78
CA ASP A 131 11.59 -2.69 6.74
C ASP A 131 12.18 -3.51 5.58
N ARG A 132 12.68 -2.80 4.55
CA ARG A 132 13.25 -3.43 3.36
C ARG A 132 14.53 -4.26 3.62
N ASN A 133 15.15 -4.09 4.78
CA ASN A 133 16.36 -4.78 5.19
C ASN A 133 16.06 -5.93 6.16
N GLY A 134 14.80 -6.16 6.51
CA GLY A 134 14.40 -7.18 7.50
C GLY A 134 14.39 -6.67 8.94
N ALA A 135 14.59 -5.38 9.19
CA ALA A 135 14.56 -4.84 10.55
C ALA A 135 13.10 -4.72 11.05
N LEU A 136 12.85 -5.14 12.28
CA LEU A 136 11.54 -5.04 12.93
C LEU A 136 11.13 -3.58 13.14
N VAL A 137 9.97 -3.19 12.59
CA VAL A 137 9.39 -1.84 12.67
C VAL A 137 8.28 -1.76 13.72
N ALA A 138 7.41 -2.77 13.79
CA ALA A 138 6.32 -2.84 14.77
C ALA A 138 5.85 -4.29 14.97
N ASN A 139 5.31 -4.60 16.15
CA ASN A 139 4.76 -5.92 16.46
C ASN A 139 3.48 -5.84 17.31
N ALA A 140 2.57 -6.80 17.11
CA ALA A 140 1.37 -6.95 17.92
C ALA A 140 1.69 -7.50 19.33
N PRO A 141 0.93 -7.14 20.38
CA PRO A 141 1.30 -7.36 21.78
C PRO A 141 1.06 -8.80 22.33
N HIS A 142 1.17 -9.86 21.53
CA HIS A 142 0.62 -11.17 21.94
C HIS A 142 1.54 -12.40 22.01
N MET A 143 2.85 -12.29 21.74
CA MET A 143 3.96 -13.14 22.27
C MET A 143 5.21 -12.89 21.41
N PRO A 144 6.36 -12.42 21.97
CA PRO A 144 7.51 -12.00 21.17
C PRO A 144 8.49 -13.13 20.81
N VAL A 145 8.15 -14.40 21.06
CA VAL A 145 9.10 -15.52 20.93
C VAL A 145 9.50 -15.80 19.47
N HIS A 146 8.61 -15.58 18.51
CA HIS A 146 8.86 -15.88 17.09
C HIS A 146 9.57 -14.77 16.31
N LEU A 147 9.87 -13.63 16.96
CA LEU A 147 10.39 -12.45 16.27
C LEU A 147 11.92 -12.39 16.26
N GLY A 148 12.60 -13.03 17.22
CA GLY A 148 14.07 -13.08 17.26
C GLY A 148 14.72 -14.05 16.26
N SER A 149 13.93 -14.79 15.47
CA SER A 149 14.41 -15.75 14.46
C SER A 149 14.18 -15.29 13.02
N MET A 150 13.68 -14.07 12.81
CA MET A 150 13.38 -13.50 11.48
C MET A 150 14.37 -12.42 11.02
N ASP A 151 15.48 -12.25 11.74
CA ASP A 151 16.66 -11.45 11.35
C ASP A 151 17.41 -12.07 10.15
#